data_AF-A0A3N5QDW0-F1
#
_entry.id   AF-A0A3N5QDW0-F1
#
_cell.length_a   1.000
_cell.length_b   1.000
_cell.length_c   1.000
_cell.angle_alpha   90.00
_cell.angle_beta   90.00
_cell.angle_gamma   90.00
#
_symmetry.space_group_name_H-M   'P 1'
#
loop_
_entity.id
_entity.type
_entity.pdbx_description
1 polymer ?
#
loop_
_entity_poly.entity_id
_entity_poly.type
_entity_poly.pdbx_seq_one_letter_code
_entity_poly.pdbx_strand_id
1 'polypeptide(L)'
;MTSTAAELNILDGVTATAAQINTVTQLSGRNLIMNGQGRINQRGYTSGTATGAANQYTLDRWRVVTSGQNLSWTGNAARNTMTAPAGGVEQVIEARNVVGGTYTINWTGTATCTVAGTARAKGAVFTLTAATNTTVRFTGGTFTDVQLELGSIPTLYDRAPHGEELALCQRYFQSLFVVVNTLTTFYTVSFPVEMFANPTITGGGAGFTNNSPNNKTLGVYQTTRAGQTLSLEAEL
;
A
#
# COMPACT_ATOMS: atom_id res chain seq x y z
N MET A 1 13.25 -22.73 -55.29
CA MET A 1 12.24 -22.88 -54.22
C MET A 1 12.01 -21.49 -53.66
N THR A 2 10.85 -20.89 -53.90
CA THR A 2 10.47 -19.61 -53.29
C THR A 2 9.57 -19.95 -52.12
N SER A 3 10.04 -19.72 -50.90
CA SER A 3 9.23 -19.88 -49.70
C SER A 3 7.99 -18.99 -49.83
N THR A 4 6.82 -19.58 -49.67
CA THR A 4 5.57 -18.84 -49.51
C THR A 4 5.63 -17.97 -48.25
N ALA A 5 4.85 -16.90 -48.18
CA ALA A 5 4.80 -16.04 -46.99
C ALA A 5 4.42 -16.80 -45.71
N ALA A 6 3.69 -17.91 -45.84
CA ALA A 6 3.34 -18.80 -44.74
C ALA A 6 4.52 -19.68 -44.27
N GLU A 7 5.41 -20.09 -45.18
CA GLU A 7 6.62 -20.86 -44.86
C GLU A 7 7.71 -20.00 -44.21
N LEU A 8 7.77 -18.69 -44.52
CA LEU A 8 8.67 -17.75 -43.86
C LEU A 8 8.26 -17.50 -42.38
N ASN A 9 6.96 -17.42 -42.11
CA ASN A 9 6.41 -17.11 -40.77
C ASN A 9 6.57 -18.25 -39.75
N ILE A 10 6.91 -19.48 -40.19
CA ILE A 10 7.14 -20.64 -39.31
C ILE A 10 8.64 -20.80 -38.99
N LEU A 11 9.55 -20.19 -39.76
CA LEU A 11 11.00 -20.35 -39.61
C LEU A 11 11.79 -19.04 -39.35
N ASP A 12 11.15 -17.93 -39.00
CA ASP A 12 11.77 -16.60 -38.88
C ASP A 12 11.29 -15.79 -37.66
N GLY A 13 12.24 -15.08 -37.03
CA GLY A 13 12.06 -13.74 -36.49
C GLY A 13 10.75 -13.40 -35.79
N VAL A 14 10.63 -13.78 -34.52
CA VAL A 14 9.67 -13.13 -33.62
C VAL A 14 10.08 -11.67 -33.45
N THR A 15 9.49 -10.78 -34.26
CA THR A 15 9.53 -9.33 -33.98
C THR A 15 8.50 -9.06 -32.89
N ALA A 16 8.87 -9.33 -31.64
CA ALA A 16 8.03 -8.99 -30.50
C ALA A 16 8.04 -7.46 -30.30
N THR A 17 6.86 -6.86 -30.28
CA THR A 17 6.71 -5.47 -29.85
C THR A 17 7.11 -5.34 -28.37
N ALA A 18 7.52 -4.14 -27.94
CA ALA A 18 7.80 -3.87 -26.53
C ALA A 18 6.59 -4.20 -25.63
N ALA A 19 5.37 -4.01 -26.14
CA ALA A 19 4.13 -4.40 -25.45
C ALA A 19 4.03 -5.93 -25.26
N GLN A 20 4.35 -6.72 -26.29
CA GLN A 20 4.36 -8.18 -26.19
C GLN A 20 5.44 -8.65 -25.20
N ILE A 21 6.67 -8.13 -25.28
CA ILE A 21 7.74 -8.47 -24.33
C ILE A 21 7.32 -8.13 -22.88
N ASN A 22 6.72 -6.95 -22.66
CA ASN A 22 6.27 -6.52 -21.33
C ASN A 22 5.20 -7.45 -20.72
N THR A 23 4.40 -8.15 -21.54
CA THR A 23 3.44 -9.15 -21.03
C THR A 23 4.09 -10.47 -20.63
N VAL A 24 5.21 -10.85 -21.26
CA VAL A 24 5.91 -12.12 -20.99
C VAL A 24 6.86 -11.98 -19.79
N THR A 25 7.29 -10.76 -19.46
CA THR A 25 8.18 -10.46 -18.33
C THR A 25 7.42 -9.88 -17.13
N GLN A 26 6.19 -10.32 -16.86
CA GLN A 26 5.47 -9.90 -15.65
C GLN A 26 6.12 -10.53 -14.41
N LEU A 27 7.24 -9.95 -14.00
CA LEU A 27 7.93 -10.26 -12.75
C LEU A 27 7.19 -9.55 -11.61
N SER A 28 7.07 -10.23 -10.47
CA SER A 28 6.49 -9.64 -9.27
C SER A 28 7.54 -8.93 -8.41
N GLY A 29 7.11 -8.04 -7.52
CA GLY A 29 7.95 -7.29 -6.59
C GLY A 29 8.54 -6.00 -7.16
N ARG A 30 7.98 -5.47 -8.26
CA ARG A 30 8.47 -4.22 -8.89
C ARG A 30 7.80 -2.97 -8.33
N ASN A 31 6.54 -3.09 -7.93
CA ASN A 31 5.76 -1.97 -7.47
C ASN A 31 6.11 -1.59 -6.03
N LEU A 32 6.57 -0.36 -5.82
CA LEU A 32 6.83 0.18 -4.49
C LEU A 32 5.54 0.61 -3.78
N ILE A 33 4.46 0.83 -4.52
CA ILE A 33 3.17 1.21 -3.97
C ILE A 33 2.52 -0.01 -3.33
N MET A 34 2.20 0.13 -2.06
CA MET A 34 1.38 -0.86 -1.34
C MET A 34 -0.09 -0.49 -1.51
N ASN A 35 -0.94 -1.50 -1.66
CA ASN A 35 -2.38 -1.36 -1.75
C ASN A 35 -2.80 -0.40 -2.87
N GLY A 36 -2.12 -0.43 -4.02
CA GLY A 36 -2.36 0.47 -5.17
C GLY A 36 -3.76 0.36 -5.79
N GLN A 37 -4.45 -0.74 -5.51
CA GLN A 37 -5.84 -1.01 -5.88
C GLN A 37 -6.85 -0.74 -4.74
N GLY A 38 -6.39 -0.33 -3.55
CA GLY A 38 -7.24 -0.02 -2.39
C GLY A 38 -8.04 -1.20 -1.85
N ARG A 39 -7.53 -2.44 -1.93
CA ARG A 39 -8.23 -3.68 -1.57
C ARG A 39 -8.18 -4.01 -0.08
N ILE A 40 -7.13 -3.55 0.61
CA ILE A 40 -6.92 -3.78 2.03
C ILE A 40 -7.51 -2.61 2.83
N ASN A 41 -8.37 -2.95 3.80
CA ASN A 41 -9.05 -2.03 4.70
C ASN A 41 -9.19 -2.64 6.10
N GLN A 42 -8.07 -3.01 6.71
CA GLN A 42 -8.04 -3.55 8.08
C GLN A 42 -8.52 -2.51 9.11
N ARG A 43 -8.39 -1.23 8.76
CA ARG A 43 -8.81 -0.08 9.58
C ARG A 43 -10.33 0.06 9.67
N GLY A 44 -11.07 -0.60 8.77
CA GLY A 44 -12.53 -0.48 8.70
C GLY A 44 -12.98 0.92 8.30
N TYR A 45 -12.19 1.66 7.53
CA TYR A 45 -12.58 2.96 7.02
C TYR A 45 -13.79 2.83 6.10
N THR A 46 -14.81 3.68 6.31
CA THR A 46 -16.00 3.70 5.47
C THR A 46 -15.81 4.69 4.32
N SER A 47 -16.03 4.24 3.09
CA SER A 47 -15.91 5.06 1.87
C SER A 47 -16.68 6.37 2.01
N GLY A 48 -15.99 7.50 1.77
CA GLY A 48 -16.61 8.82 1.80
C GLY A 48 -16.79 9.42 3.21
N THR A 49 -16.40 8.74 4.28
CA THR A 49 -16.41 9.36 5.62
C THR A 49 -15.31 10.41 5.73
N ALA A 50 -15.67 11.64 6.14
CA ALA A 50 -14.69 12.71 6.34
C ALA A 50 -13.67 12.34 7.43
N THR A 51 -12.40 12.62 7.16
CA THR A 51 -11.33 12.48 8.16
C THR A 51 -11.45 13.59 9.21
N GLY A 52 -11.19 13.25 10.47
CA GLY A 52 -11.26 14.17 11.61
C GLY A 52 -9.95 14.91 11.87
N ALA A 53 -8.85 14.50 11.24
CA ALA A 53 -7.55 15.14 11.34
C ALA A 53 -6.81 15.11 9.99
N ALA A 54 -5.86 16.03 9.83
CA ALA A 54 -4.92 16.00 8.70
C ALA A 54 -4.06 14.74 8.77
N ASN A 55 -3.67 14.20 7.62
CA ASN A 55 -2.85 13.00 7.49
C ASN A 55 -3.47 11.74 8.13
N GLN A 56 -4.79 11.68 8.27
CA GLN A 56 -5.46 10.50 8.81
C GLN A 56 -5.51 9.37 7.78
N TYR A 57 -5.05 8.19 8.20
CA TYR A 57 -5.10 6.97 7.39
C TYR A 57 -6.53 6.44 7.22
N THR A 58 -6.80 5.88 6.04
CA THR A 58 -8.12 5.46 5.57
C THR A 58 -8.10 3.99 5.13
N LEU A 59 -8.12 3.69 3.83
CA LEU A 59 -7.64 2.41 3.32
C LEU A 59 -6.18 2.24 3.74
N ASP A 60 -5.74 0.99 4.00
CA ASP A 60 -4.40 0.74 4.52
C ASP A 60 -3.33 1.40 3.63
N ARG A 61 -2.38 2.09 4.29
CA ARG A 61 -1.28 2.88 3.70
C ARG A 61 -1.67 4.19 3.01
N TRP A 62 -2.95 4.48 2.84
CA TRP A 62 -3.43 5.72 2.21
C TRP A 62 -3.97 6.69 3.24
N ARG A 63 -3.38 7.90 3.31
CA ARG A 63 -3.85 8.96 4.21
C ARG A 63 -4.45 10.13 3.45
N VAL A 64 -5.55 10.67 3.95
CA VAL A 64 -6.10 11.93 3.46
C VAL A 64 -5.30 13.07 4.06
N VAL A 65 -4.79 13.96 3.22
CA VAL A 65 -3.85 15.01 3.63
C VAL A 65 -4.58 16.10 4.43
N THR A 66 -5.78 16.47 3.99
CA THR A 66 -6.53 17.59 4.56
C THR A 66 -7.68 17.11 5.43
N SER A 67 -7.71 17.56 6.68
CA SER A 67 -8.81 17.31 7.62
C SER A 67 -10.15 17.73 7.04
N GLY A 68 -11.21 16.97 7.35
CA GLY A 68 -12.56 17.21 6.87
C GLY A 68 -12.83 16.74 5.44
N GLN A 69 -11.80 16.25 4.73
CA GLN A 69 -11.95 15.64 3.41
C GLN A 69 -11.95 14.11 3.51
N ASN A 70 -12.31 13.45 2.42
CA ASN A 70 -12.54 12.01 2.38
C ASN A 70 -11.88 11.35 1.17
N LEU A 71 -11.40 10.13 1.39
CA LEU A 71 -11.18 9.17 0.32
C LEU A 71 -12.51 8.46 0.08
N SER A 72 -12.90 8.30 -1.17
CA SER A 72 -14.04 7.44 -1.53
C SER A 72 -13.65 6.48 -2.63
N TRP A 73 -14.45 5.46 -2.88
CA TRP A 73 -14.25 4.53 -3.97
C TRP A 73 -15.54 3.87 -4.42
N THR A 74 -15.50 3.38 -5.66
CA THR A 74 -16.44 2.41 -6.21
C THR A 74 -15.66 1.15 -6.59
N GLY A 75 -16.24 -0.02 -6.40
CA GLY A 75 -15.52 -1.27 -6.70
C GLY A 75 -16.06 -2.46 -5.92
N ASN A 76 -15.22 -3.48 -5.79
CA ASN A 76 -15.52 -4.70 -5.05
C ASN A 76 -14.24 -5.24 -4.38
N ALA A 77 -14.34 -6.39 -3.72
CA ALA A 77 -13.22 -7.01 -3.01
C ALA A 77 -11.97 -7.28 -3.88
N ALA A 78 -12.11 -7.35 -5.22
CA ALA A 78 -11.00 -7.61 -6.12
C ALA A 78 -10.23 -6.35 -6.52
N ARG A 79 -10.89 -5.18 -6.61
CA ARG A 79 -10.30 -3.88 -7.01
C ARG A 79 -11.25 -2.72 -6.69
N ASN A 80 -10.69 -1.63 -6.18
CA ASN A 80 -11.39 -0.36 -6.02
C ASN A 80 -10.85 0.69 -7.01
N THR A 81 -11.76 1.48 -7.57
CA THR A 81 -11.44 2.76 -8.22
C THR A 81 -11.62 3.84 -7.16
N MET A 82 -10.49 4.30 -6.60
CA MET A 82 -10.48 5.31 -5.55
C MET A 82 -10.66 6.70 -6.14
N THR A 83 -11.20 7.64 -5.36
CA THR A 83 -11.41 9.04 -5.72
C THR A 83 -10.69 9.92 -4.70
N ALA A 84 -9.65 10.61 -5.15
CA ALA A 84 -8.85 11.51 -4.33
C ALA A 84 -9.60 12.83 -4.09
N PRO A 85 -9.63 13.35 -2.85
CA PRO A 85 -10.19 14.66 -2.58
C PRO A 85 -9.26 15.78 -3.08
N ALA A 86 -9.72 17.03 -2.99
CA ALA A 86 -8.98 18.20 -3.49
C ALA A 86 -7.68 18.51 -2.72
N GLY A 87 -7.62 18.16 -1.43
CA GLY A 87 -6.41 18.24 -0.60
C GLY A 87 -5.46 17.06 -0.82
N GLY A 88 -5.95 16.01 -1.46
CA GLY A 88 -5.19 14.84 -1.85
C GLY A 88 -5.21 13.69 -0.86
N VAL A 89 -4.79 12.56 -1.38
CA VAL A 89 -4.56 11.30 -0.66
C VAL A 89 -3.17 10.81 -1.03
N GLU A 90 -2.41 10.34 -0.05
CA GLU A 90 -1.01 9.99 -0.29
C GLU A 90 -0.57 8.74 0.43
N GLN A 91 0.51 8.17 -0.11
CA GLN A 91 1.30 7.13 0.50
C GLN A 91 2.75 7.60 0.61
N VAL A 92 3.40 7.28 1.71
CA VAL A 92 4.85 7.47 1.90
C VAL A 92 5.56 6.14 1.62
N ILE A 93 6.45 6.15 0.64
CA ILE A 93 7.35 5.03 0.32
C ILE A 93 8.56 5.13 1.25
N GLU A 94 8.81 4.04 1.96
CA GLU A 94 9.93 3.90 2.88
C GLU A 94 11.27 4.08 2.17
N ALA A 95 12.17 4.85 2.78
CA ALA A 95 13.53 5.10 2.32
C ALA A 95 14.28 3.83 1.90
N ARG A 96 14.15 2.73 2.67
CA ARG A 96 14.82 1.45 2.40
C ARG A 96 14.36 0.79 1.09
N ASN A 97 13.18 1.14 0.57
CA ASN A 97 12.67 0.62 -0.70
C ASN A 97 13.08 1.51 -1.89
N VAL A 98 13.65 2.69 -1.63
CA VAL A 98 14.12 3.62 -2.67
C VAL A 98 15.62 3.42 -2.85
N VAL A 99 16.00 2.61 -3.83
CA VAL A 99 17.42 2.31 -4.16
C VAL A 99 18.12 3.45 -4.90
N GLY A 100 17.36 4.45 -5.35
CA GLY A 100 17.85 5.56 -6.15
C GLY A 100 17.94 5.23 -7.64
N GLY A 101 18.08 6.26 -8.48
CA GLY A 101 18.14 6.12 -9.93
C GLY A 101 16.82 6.46 -10.61
N THR A 102 16.60 5.90 -11.79
CA THR A 102 15.46 6.23 -12.66
C THR A 102 14.24 5.39 -12.29
N TYR A 103 13.11 6.06 -12.08
CA TYR A 103 11.81 5.48 -11.74
C TYR A 103 10.74 5.92 -12.74
N THR A 104 9.67 5.15 -12.81
CA THR A 104 8.46 5.49 -13.55
C THR A 104 7.24 5.35 -12.64
N ILE A 105 6.31 6.30 -12.74
CA ILE A 105 4.98 6.24 -12.08
C ILE A 105 3.89 6.03 -13.13
N ASN A 106 2.96 5.12 -12.88
CA ASN A 106 1.77 4.92 -13.71
C ASN A 106 0.52 4.63 -12.86
N TRP A 107 -0.66 4.92 -13.40
CA TRP A 107 -1.95 4.62 -12.76
C TRP A 107 -3.10 4.68 -13.77
N THR A 108 -4.22 4.06 -13.41
CA THR A 108 -5.50 4.17 -14.12
C THR A 108 -6.39 5.20 -13.40
N GLY A 109 -7.08 6.08 -14.13
CA GLY A 109 -7.99 7.09 -13.56
C GLY A 109 -7.65 8.53 -13.92
N THR A 110 -8.38 9.52 -13.40
CA THR A 110 -8.26 10.94 -13.79
C THR A 110 -7.49 11.82 -12.82
N ALA A 111 -7.11 11.31 -11.64
CA ALA A 111 -6.41 12.10 -10.63
C ALA A 111 -5.06 12.62 -11.15
N THR A 112 -4.68 13.80 -10.66
CA THR A 112 -3.32 14.32 -10.80
C THR A 112 -2.40 13.66 -9.80
N CYS A 113 -1.10 13.56 -10.11
CA CYS A 113 -0.11 12.90 -9.27
C CYS A 113 1.09 13.81 -9.00
N THR A 114 1.59 13.77 -7.76
CA THR A 114 2.93 14.26 -7.43
C THR A 114 3.76 13.13 -6.83
N VAL A 115 5.06 13.13 -7.14
CA VAL A 115 6.06 12.24 -6.52
C VAL A 115 7.18 13.09 -5.95
N ALA A 116 7.48 12.90 -4.66
CA ALA A 116 8.39 13.77 -3.90
C ALA A 116 8.04 15.27 -4.06
N GLY A 117 6.74 15.59 -4.00
CA GLY A 117 6.22 16.95 -4.17
C GLY A 117 6.26 17.51 -5.59
N THR A 118 6.86 16.82 -6.56
CA THR A 118 6.92 17.27 -7.97
C THR A 118 5.80 16.65 -8.78
N ALA A 119 5.07 17.44 -9.58
CA ALA A 119 4.02 16.94 -10.45
C ALA A 119 4.55 15.94 -11.49
N ARG A 120 3.83 14.82 -11.65
CA ARG A 120 4.15 13.75 -12.60
C ARG A 120 2.93 13.41 -13.45
N ALA A 121 3.12 13.32 -14.76
CA ALA A 121 2.14 12.73 -15.67
C ALA A 121 2.15 11.19 -15.56
N LYS A 122 1.14 10.53 -16.13
CA LYS A 122 1.12 9.08 -16.25
C LYS A 122 2.26 8.59 -17.13
N GLY A 123 2.98 7.56 -16.67
CA GLY A 123 4.17 7.03 -17.34
C GLY A 123 5.36 7.99 -17.27
N ALA A 124 5.33 9.02 -16.42
CA ALA A 124 6.46 9.95 -16.31
C ALA A 124 7.69 9.24 -15.73
N VAL A 125 8.83 9.49 -16.36
CA VAL A 125 10.16 9.01 -15.95
C VAL A 125 10.87 10.13 -15.20
N PHE A 126 11.46 9.81 -14.05
CA PHE A 126 12.17 10.76 -13.20
C PHE A 126 13.19 10.04 -12.32
N THR A 127 14.05 10.80 -11.65
CA THR A 127 15.01 10.22 -10.69
C THR A 127 14.52 10.37 -9.25
N LEU A 128 14.79 9.34 -8.45
CA LEU A 128 14.66 9.40 -6.99
C LEU A 128 16.05 9.29 -6.35
N THR A 129 16.19 9.96 -5.20
CA THR A 129 17.40 9.85 -4.38
C THR A 129 17.32 8.59 -3.53
N ALA A 130 18.40 7.82 -3.48
CA ALA A 130 18.47 6.62 -2.66
C ALA A 130 18.21 6.92 -1.17
N ALA A 131 17.67 5.94 -0.44
CA ALA A 131 17.49 6.00 1.01
C ALA A 131 16.70 7.23 1.50
N THR A 132 15.75 7.72 0.70
CA THR A 132 14.93 8.89 1.03
C THR A 132 13.45 8.53 0.96
N ASN A 133 12.70 8.83 2.03
CA ASN A 133 11.26 8.65 2.03
C ASN A 133 10.65 9.45 0.87
N THR A 134 9.83 8.79 0.04
CA THR A 134 9.24 9.40 -1.15
C THR A 134 7.72 9.42 -1.02
N THR A 135 7.12 10.60 -1.08
CA THR A 135 5.66 10.74 -1.08
C THR A 135 5.12 10.54 -2.49
N VAL A 136 4.03 9.78 -2.61
CA VAL A 136 3.21 9.70 -3.83
C VAL A 136 1.81 10.16 -3.46
N ARG A 137 1.37 11.28 -4.04
CA ARG A 137 0.09 11.91 -3.72
C ARG A 137 -0.77 12.04 -4.96
N PHE A 138 -2.02 11.61 -4.85
CA PHE A 138 -3.07 11.81 -5.83
C PHE A 138 -4.01 12.93 -5.40
N THR A 139 -4.52 13.72 -6.33
CA THR A 139 -5.41 14.84 -6.05
C THR A 139 -6.45 15.02 -7.14
N GLY A 140 -7.70 15.27 -6.74
CA GLY A 140 -8.78 15.73 -7.62
C GLY A 140 -9.06 14.80 -8.80
N GLY A 141 -9.57 13.59 -8.53
CA GLY A 141 -9.97 12.64 -9.57
C GLY A 141 -9.87 11.19 -9.12
N THR A 142 -10.07 10.25 -10.05
CA THR A 142 -10.00 8.82 -9.74
C THR A 142 -8.59 8.25 -9.91
N PHE A 143 -8.25 7.23 -9.15
CA PHE A 143 -7.00 6.50 -9.28
C PHE A 143 -7.16 5.04 -8.83
N THR A 144 -6.47 4.13 -9.51
CA THR A 144 -6.33 2.71 -9.19
C THR A 144 -5.13 2.16 -9.95
N ASP A 145 -4.77 0.90 -9.69
CA ASP A 145 -3.65 0.22 -10.36
C ASP A 145 -2.37 1.08 -10.31
N VAL A 146 -2.12 1.72 -9.16
CA VAL A 146 -1.00 2.66 -8.99
C VAL A 146 0.31 1.90 -8.90
N GLN A 147 1.25 2.23 -9.77
CA GLN A 147 2.57 1.61 -9.81
C GLN A 147 3.70 2.63 -9.84
N LEU A 148 4.57 2.58 -8.84
CA LEU A 148 5.87 3.24 -8.86
C LEU A 148 6.95 2.15 -8.95
N GLU A 149 7.73 2.14 -10.02
CA GLU A 149 8.71 1.07 -10.26
C GLU A 149 10.04 1.63 -10.75
N LEU A 150 11.12 0.90 -10.46
CA LEU A 150 12.46 1.20 -10.96
C LEU A 150 12.53 0.93 -12.47
N GLY A 151 13.10 1.87 -13.21
CA GLY A 151 13.24 1.82 -14.66
C GLY A 151 12.53 2.97 -15.36
N SER A 152 12.72 3.07 -16.67
CA SER A 152 12.15 4.10 -17.54
C SER A 152 10.94 3.65 -18.35
N ILE A 153 10.51 2.39 -18.18
CA ILE A 153 9.42 1.79 -18.95
C ILE A 153 8.31 1.45 -17.96
N PRO A 154 7.11 2.06 -18.07
CA PRO A 154 5.98 1.64 -17.27
C PRO A 154 5.56 0.25 -17.71
N THR A 155 5.50 -0.69 -16.77
CA THR A 155 5.04 -2.05 -16.99
C THR A 155 3.55 -2.17 -16.64
N LEU A 156 2.97 -3.34 -16.91
CA LEU A 156 1.63 -3.64 -16.43
C LEU A 156 1.60 -3.66 -14.90
N TYR A 157 0.44 -3.35 -14.32
CA TYR A 157 0.27 -3.34 -12.88
C TYR A 157 0.64 -4.70 -12.26
N ASP A 158 1.66 -4.68 -11.41
CA ASP A 158 2.15 -5.80 -10.64
C ASP A 158 1.25 -6.03 -9.43
N ARG A 159 0.27 -6.91 -9.63
CA ARG A 159 -0.74 -7.23 -8.62
C ARG A 159 -0.22 -8.33 -7.69
N ALA A 160 0.10 -7.96 -6.46
CA ALA A 160 0.32 -8.93 -5.40
C ALA A 160 -0.97 -9.74 -5.10
N PRO A 161 -0.85 -11.05 -4.82
CA PRO A 161 -1.90 -11.85 -4.21
C PRO A 161 -2.42 -11.20 -2.93
N HIS A 162 -3.70 -11.41 -2.59
CA HIS A 162 -4.34 -10.71 -1.48
C HIS A 162 -3.63 -10.91 -0.13
N GLY A 163 -3.16 -12.13 0.17
CA GLY A 163 -2.44 -12.41 1.42
C GLY A 163 -1.08 -11.72 1.52
N GLU A 164 -0.37 -11.56 0.39
CA GLU A 164 0.90 -10.84 0.35
C GLU A 164 0.69 -9.33 0.50
N GLU A 165 -0.30 -8.77 -0.20
CA GLU A 165 -0.70 -7.37 -0.04
C GLU A 165 -1.12 -7.06 1.41
N LEU A 166 -1.88 -7.97 2.03
CA LEU A 166 -2.27 -7.88 3.43
C LEU A 166 -1.04 -7.90 4.34
N ALA A 167 -0.09 -8.81 4.11
CA ALA A 167 1.14 -8.88 4.90
C ALA A 167 1.99 -7.60 4.76
N LEU A 168 2.06 -7.02 3.56
CA LEU A 168 2.74 -5.73 3.31
C LEU A 168 2.05 -4.58 4.07
N CYS A 169 0.71 -4.53 4.07
CA CYS A 169 -0.06 -3.55 4.83
C CYS A 169 0.11 -3.74 6.35
N GLN A 170 0.14 -4.99 6.81
CA GLN A 170 0.32 -5.36 8.21
C GLN A 170 1.65 -4.88 8.80
N ARG A 171 2.67 -4.62 7.97
CA ARG A 171 3.88 -3.96 8.46
C ARG A 171 3.60 -2.56 9.04
N TYR A 172 2.56 -1.86 8.60
CA TYR A 172 2.29 -0.47 8.99
C TYR A 172 1.03 -0.32 9.85
N PHE A 173 0.04 -1.19 9.67
CA PHE A 173 -1.16 -1.21 10.48
C PHE A 173 -1.67 -2.62 10.72
N GLN A 174 -2.03 -2.94 11.96
CA GLN A 174 -2.72 -4.18 12.28
C GLN A 174 -3.90 -3.94 13.21
N SER A 175 -5.02 -4.57 12.91
CA SER A 175 -6.10 -4.78 13.87
C SER A 175 -5.90 -6.14 14.52
N LEU A 176 -5.83 -6.18 15.84
CA LEU A 176 -5.57 -7.38 16.61
C LEU A 176 -6.71 -7.60 17.61
N PHE A 177 -7.29 -8.80 17.58
CA PHE A 177 -8.22 -9.26 18.61
C PHE A 177 -7.53 -10.27 19.52
N VAL A 178 -7.48 -9.99 20.82
CA VAL A 178 -6.90 -10.89 21.84
C VAL A 178 -7.88 -11.12 22.97
N VAL A 179 -7.95 -12.35 23.47
CA VAL A 179 -8.63 -12.64 24.73
C VAL A 179 -7.58 -12.72 25.81
N VAL A 180 -7.63 -11.79 26.77
CA VAL A 180 -6.69 -11.74 27.88
C VAL A 180 -7.40 -12.29 29.10
N ASN A 181 -6.82 -13.30 29.74
CA ASN A 181 -7.33 -13.82 31.01
C ASN A 181 -7.08 -12.82 32.14
N THR A 182 -7.73 -13.04 33.28
CA THR A 182 -7.33 -12.33 34.51
C THR A 182 -5.90 -12.74 34.86
N LEU A 183 -4.99 -11.78 34.90
CA LEU A 183 -3.57 -12.01 35.16
C LEU A 183 -3.06 -11.09 36.26
N THR A 184 -1.90 -11.44 36.84
CA THR A 184 -1.12 -10.59 37.74
C THR A 184 0.20 -10.12 37.09
N THR A 185 0.53 -10.67 35.91
CA THR A 185 1.74 -10.37 35.12
C THR A 185 1.41 -10.27 33.64
N PHE A 186 2.31 -9.70 32.83
CA PHE A 186 2.12 -9.62 31.39
C PHE A 186 2.20 -11.00 30.70
N TYR A 187 1.33 -11.22 29.73
CA TYR A 187 1.33 -12.32 28.77
C TYR A 187 1.74 -11.78 27.39
N THR A 188 2.55 -12.52 26.63
CA THR A 188 3.06 -12.05 25.33
C THR A 188 2.20 -12.57 24.18
N VAL A 189 1.83 -11.68 23.28
CA VAL A 189 1.17 -11.97 22.01
C VAL A 189 2.10 -11.58 20.87
N SER A 190 2.27 -12.47 19.89
CA SER A 190 3.04 -12.17 18.67
C SER A 190 2.17 -11.50 17.62
N PHE A 191 2.75 -10.56 16.88
CA PHE A 191 2.09 -9.96 15.73
C PHE A 191 2.09 -10.94 14.54
N PRO A 192 0.98 -11.02 13.77
CA PRO A 192 0.92 -11.79 12.51
C PRO A 192 2.09 -11.50 11.56
N VAL A 193 2.49 -10.23 11.47
CA VAL A 193 3.64 -9.76 10.69
C VAL A 193 4.48 -8.82 11.55
N GLU A 194 5.81 -8.89 11.40
CA GLU A 194 6.70 -7.90 12.02
C GLU A 194 6.37 -6.49 11.50
N MET A 195 6.08 -5.57 12.41
CA MET A 195 5.78 -4.19 12.07
C MET A 195 7.05 -3.44 11.64
N PHE A 196 6.86 -2.40 10.83
CA PHE A 196 7.93 -1.56 10.31
C PHE A 196 8.72 -0.89 11.45
N ALA A 197 8.01 -0.43 12.48
CA ALA A 197 8.55 0.13 13.71
C ALA A 197 7.75 -0.36 14.92
N ASN A 198 8.20 -0.04 16.13
CA ASN A 198 7.42 -0.30 17.33
C ASN A 198 6.08 0.46 17.22
N PRO A 199 4.93 -0.24 17.29
CA PRO A 199 3.65 0.40 17.04
C PRO A 199 3.19 1.26 18.21
N THR A 200 2.46 2.33 17.88
CA THR A 200 1.54 2.98 18.82
C THR A 200 0.29 2.11 18.92
N ILE A 201 -0.10 1.75 20.15
CA ILE A 201 -1.22 0.86 20.39
C ILE A 201 -2.37 1.66 20.97
N THR A 202 -3.54 1.50 20.35
CA THR A 202 -4.78 2.12 20.80
C THR A 202 -5.88 1.06 20.96
N GLY A 203 -6.93 1.39 21.69
CA GLY A 203 -7.96 0.45 22.13
C GLY A 203 -7.68 -0.05 23.55
N GLY A 204 -8.28 -1.19 23.89
CA GLY A 204 -8.25 -1.72 25.25
C GLY A 204 -9.38 -1.16 26.13
N GLY A 205 -10.00 -2.05 26.92
CA GLY A 205 -11.06 -1.71 27.86
C GLY A 205 -10.57 -1.45 29.28
N ALA A 206 -11.52 -1.30 30.21
CA ALA A 206 -11.22 -1.13 31.62
C ALA A 206 -10.35 -2.27 32.17
N GLY A 207 -9.29 -1.91 32.90
CA GLY A 207 -8.37 -2.87 33.50
C GLY A 207 -7.41 -3.55 32.53
N PHE A 208 -7.40 -3.18 31.25
CA PHE A 208 -6.40 -3.61 30.28
C PHE A 208 -5.15 -2.72 30.36
N THR A 209 -3.99 -3.34 30.24
CA THR A 209 -2.71 -2.64 30.09
C THR A 209 -1.88 -3.35 29.05
N ASN A 210 -1.11 -2.58 28.30
CA ASN A 210 -0.24 -3.12 27.28
C ASN A 210 1.18 -2.54 27.39
N ASN A 211 2.14 -3.30 26.89
CA ASN A 211 3.53 -2.90 26.75
C ASN A 211 4.06 -3.47 25.43
N SER A 212 4.49 -2.60 24.51
CA SER A 212 5.03 -2.98 23.21
C SER A 212 6.56 -2.80 23.22
N PRO A 213 7.34 -3.78 23.67
CA PRO A 213 8.79 -3.62 23.80
C PRO A 213 9.49 -3.57 22.43
N ASN A 214 8.86 -4.10 21.37
CA ASN A 214 9.44 -4.22 20.04
C ASN A 214 8.34 -4.24 18.96
N ASN A 215 8.76 -4.36 17.72
CA ASN A 215 7.91 -4.40 16.53
C ASN A 215 7.37 -5.81 16.19
N LYS A 216 7.51 -6.80 17.08
CA LYS A 216 7.10 -8.20 16.86
C LYS A 216 6.10 -8.74 17.87
N THR A 217 6.07 -8.14 19.05
CA THR A 217 5.39 -8.70 20.22
C THR A 217 4.75 -7.61 21.06
N LEU A 218 3.67 -7.99 21.73
CA LEU A 218 2.93 -7.17 22.66
C LEU A 218 2.75 -7.91 23.97
N GLY A 219 3.25 -7.33 25.06
CA GLY A 219 2.84 -7.71 26.41
C GLY A 219 1.45 -7.16 26.69
N VAL A 220 0.53 -8.04 27.08
CA VAL A 220 -0.82 -7.67 27.52
C VAL A 220 -1.08 -8.13 28.95
N TYR A 221 -1.83 -7.34 29.68
CA TYR A 221 -2.26 -7.59 31.04
C TYR A 221 -3.73 -7.19 31.18
N GLN A 222 -4.49 -7.95 31.97
CA GLN A 222 -5.86 -7.56 32.29
C GLN A 222 -6.31 -8.00 33.69
N THR A 223 -7.05 -7.13 34.38
CA THR A 223 -7.56 -7.39 35.74
C THR A 223 -8.78 -8.31 35.78
N THR A 224 -9.54 -8.40 34.68
CA THR A 224 -10.71 -9.28 34.51
C THR A 224 -10.72 -9.81 33.09
N ARG A 225 -10.95 -11.12 32.90
CA ARG A 225 -10.97 -11.71 31.55
C ARG A 225 -11.90 -10.97 30.58
N ALA A 226 -11.37 -10.50 29.46
CA ALA A 226 -12.18 -10.00 28.34
C ALA A 226 -11.47 -10.11 26.99
N GLY A 227 -12.25 -9.97 25.92
CA GLY A 227 -11.73 -9.73 24.58
C GLY A 227 -11.33 -8.26 24.42
N GLN A 228 -10.23 -8.02 23.72
CA GLN A 228 -9.70 -6.70 23.42
C GLN A 228 -9.48 -6.58 21.92
N THR A 229 -10.04 -5.52 21.33
CA THR A 229 -9.72 -5.10 19.97
C THR A 229 -8.72 -3.97 20.05
N LEU A 230 -7.58 -4.16 19.42
CA LEU A 230 -6.44 -3.24 19.45
C LEU A 230 -6.11 -2.81 18.04
N SER A 231 -5.75 -1.53 17.90
CA SER A 231 -5.19 -0.97 16.67
C SER A 231 -3.72 -0.67 16.89
N LEU A 232 -2.86 -1.24 16.04
CA LEU A 232 -1.42 -1.11 16.09
C LEU A 232 -0.97 -0.26 14.91
N GLU A 233 -0.37 0.89 15.19
CA GLU A 233 -0.01 1.92 14.20
C GLU A 233 1.50 2.11 14.12
N ALA A 234 2.08 1.89 12.94
CA ALA A 234 3.51 2.13 12.67
C ALA A 234 3.72 2.83 11.30
N GLU A 235 2.78 3.67 10.90
CA GLU A 235 2.83 4.44 9.66
C GLU A 235 3.97 5.50 9.66
N LEU A 236 4.39 5.92 8.46
CA LEU A 236 5.48 6.90 8.21
C LEU A 236 5.02 8.36 8.12
#